data_AF-E9RTB2-F1
#
_entry.id   AF-E9RTB2-F1
#
_cell.length_a   1.000
_cell.length_b   1.000
_cell.length_c   1.000
_cell.angle_alpha   90.00
_cell.angle_beta   90.00
_cell.angle_gamma   90.00
#
_symmetry.space_group_name_H-M   'P 1'
#
loop_
_entity.id
_entity.type
_entity.pdbx_description
1 polymer ?
#
loop_
_entity_poly.entity_id
_entity_poly.type
_entity_poly.pdbx_seq_one_letter_code
_entity_poly.pdbx_strand_id
1 'polypeptide(L)'
;MTQVLYSLGKTLYDENRGKEYSPLKCMNNDTYADVVKNPNAPAVIYAINATQKLNSDIAYSFRRSLMEHRTELLVNLNTAMEEILSENDDYKNETDLNVQFEFERPFLETQAMISECAELLYEKSPQTGIVKIYEQGSNCKDRYTSCSYGSYFFDQLELDLLATDSDYEFMCLIN
;
A
#
# COMPACT_ATOMS: atom_id res chain seq x y z
N MET A 1 -13.78 8.18 8.15
CA MET A 1 -12.62 7.25 8.04
C MET A 1 -12.58 6.25 9.18
N THR A 2 -12.66 6.67 10.46
CA THR A 2 -12.72 5.75 11.64
C THR A 2 -13.88 4.75 11.62
N GLN A 3 -14.99 5.09 10.95
CA GLN A 3 -16.16 4.23 10.82
C GLN A 3 -15.86 2.90 10.08
N VAL A 4 -14.98 2.91 9.08
CA VAL A 4 -14.62 1.67 8.35
C VAL A 4 -13.83 0.74 9.26
N LEU A 5 -12.85 1.27 9.99
CA LEU A 5 -12.05 0.49 10.94
C LEU A 5 -12.94 -0.18 12.00
N TYR A 6 -13.88 0.57 12.60
CA TYR A 6 -14.80 0.02 13.59
C TYR A 6 -15.80 -0.99 13.02
N SER A 7 -16.16 -0.89 11.74
CA SER A 7 -16.97 -1.91 11.07
C SER A 7 -16.20 -3.20 10.84
N LEU A 8 -14.93 -3.12 10.44
CA LEU A 8 -14.04 -4.28 10.27
C LEU A 8 -13.67 -4.96 11.60
N GLY A 9 -13.77 -4.25 12.71
CA GLY A 9 -13.61 -4.79 14.07
C GLY A 9 -14.79 -5.65 14.57
N LYS A 10 -15.81 -5.86 13.74
CA LYS A 10 -16.99 -6.68 14.05
C LYS A 10 -17.03 -7.90 13.15
N THR A 11 -17.71 -8.95 13.61
CA THR A 11 -18.11 -10.05 12.73
C THR A 11 -19.01 -9.51 11.63
N LEU A 12 -18.68 -9.84 10.38
CA LEU A 12 -19.47 -9.48 9.19
C LEU A 12 -20.01 -10.76 8.54
N TYR A 13 -21.26 -10.71 8.08
CA TYR A 13 -21.87 -11.80 7.33
C TYR A 13 -22.17 -11.33 5.90
N ASP A 14 -21.65 -12.05 4.92
CA ASP A 14 -21.93 -11.84 3.50
C ASP A 14 -23.04 -12.80 3.07
N GLU A 15 -24.25 -12.27 2.91
CA GLU A 15 -25.44 -13.03 2.55
C GLU A 15 -25.31 -13.71 1.18
N ASN A 16 -24.64 -13.07 0.22
CA ASN A 16 -24.48 -13.60 -1.13
C ASN A 16 -23.56 -14.82 -1.15
N ARG A 17 -22.53 -14.79 -0.31
CA ARG A 17 -21.54 -15.88 -0.20
C ARG A 17 -21.85 -16.89 0.90
N GLY A 18 -22.86 -16.62 1.74
CA GLY A 18 -23.16 -17.41 2.93
C GLY A 18 -21.97 -17.53 3.88
N LYS A 19 -21.11 -16.49 3.95
CA LYS A 19 -19.81 -16.55 4.63
C LYS A 19 -19.73 -15.52 5.75
N GLU A 20 -19.27 -15.99 6.90
CA GLU A 20 -18.92 -15.15 8.04
C GLU A 20 -17.43 -14.77 7.99
N TYR A 21 -17.14 -13.50 8.22
CA TYR A 21 -15.79 -12.96 8.33
C TYR A 21 -15.53 -12.56 9.79
N SER A 22 -14.45 -13.11 10.33
CA SER A 22 -13.99 -12.78 11.68
C SER A 22 -13.55 -11.32 11.78
N PRO A 23 -13.70 -10.68 12.95
CA PRO A 23 -13.26 -9.31 13.16
C PRO A 23 -11.75 -9.17 12.96
N LEU A 24 -11.33 -8.03 12.43
CA LEU A 24 -9.93 -7.66 12.20
C LEU A 24 -9.50 -6.57 13.17
N LYS A 25 -8.23 -6.59 13.60
CA LYS A 25 -7.66 -5.65 14.57
C LYS A 25 -6.65 -4.70 13.91
N CYS A 26 -6.56 -3.48 14.44
CA CYS A 26 -5.51 -2.51 14.08
C CYS A 26 -4.16 -2.97 14.63
N MET A 27 -3.09 -2.86 13.83
CA MET A 27 -1.75 -3.31 14.21
C MET A 27 -0.84 -2.20 14.74
N ASN A 28 -1.07 -0.93 14.35
CA ASN A 28 -0.16 0.19 14.63
C ASN A 28 -0.80 1.28 15.52
N ASN A 29 -1.95 0.99 16.14
CA ASN A 29 -2.63 1.94 17.02
C ASN A 29 -3.46 1.20 18.06
N ASP A 30 -3.00 1.22 19.32
CA ASP A 30 -3.66 0.51 20.43
C ASP A 30 -5.07 1.04 20.71
N THR A 31 -5.30 2.34 20.55
CA THR A 31 -6.64 2.93 20.76
C THR A 31 -7.66 2.32 19.81
N TYR A 32 -7.26 2.10 18.54
CA TYR A 32 -8.11 1.44 17.55
C TYR A 32 -8.19 -0.06 17.75
N ALA A 33 -7.08 -0.68 18.17
CA ALA A 33 -7.00 -2.10 18.43
C ALA A 33 -7.92 -2.51 19.60
N ASP A 34 -7.93 -1.75 20.69
CA ASP A 34 -8.66 -2.05 21.93
C ASP A 34 -10.18 -2.02 21.80
N VAL A 35 -10.70 -1.42 20.72
CA VAL A 35 -12.13 -1.47 20.38
C VAL A 35 -12.56 -2.90 20.01
N VAL A 36 -11.63 -3.72 19.50
CA VAL A 36 -11.88 -5.12 19.11
C VAL A 36 -11.67 -6.02 20.33
N LYS A 37 -12.78 -6.47 20.92
CA LYS A 37 -12.76 -7.30 22.14
C LYS A 37 -12.29 -8.74 21.93
N ASN A 38 -12.32 -9.25 20.70
CA ASN A 38 -11.91 -10.62 20.41
C ASN A 38 -10.38 -10.71 20.49
N PRO A 39 -9.80 -11.45 21.46
CA PRO A 39 -8.35 -11.56 21.61
C PRO A 39 -7.70 -12.34 20.46
N ASN A 40 -8.48 -13.16 19.74
CA ASN A 40 -8.00 -13.96 18.61
C ASN A 40 -8.16 -13.22 17.27
N ALA A 41 -8.61 -11.97 17.26
CA ALA A 41 -8.73 -11.18 16.04
C ALA A 41 -7.33 -10.86 15.47
N PRO A 42 -7.05 -11.19 14.19
CA PRO A 42 -5.75 -10.93 13.61
C PRO A 42 -5.50 -9.42 13.47
N ALA A 43 -4.31 -8.98 13.85
CA ALA A 43 -3.86 -7.60 13.71
C ALA A 43 -3.32 -7.35 12.29
N VAL A 44 -4.21 -7.00 11.36
CA VAL A 44 -3.90 -6.89 9.91
C VAL A 44 -4.35 -5.56 9.30
N ILE A 45 -4.84 -4.62 10.11
CA ILE A 45 -5.23 -3.28 9.65
C ILE A 45 -4.14 -2.30 10.06
N TYR A 46 -3.50 -1.65 9.09
CA TYR A 46 -2.60 -0.53 9.34
C TYR A 46 -3.37 0.79 9.17
N ALA A 47 -3.49 1.57 10.24
CA ALA A 47 -4.23 2.82 10.25
C ALA A 47 -3.30 4.02 10.01
N ILE A 48 -3.62 4.85 9.02
CA ILE A 48 -2.89 6.09 8.73
C ILE A 48 -3.74 7.28 9.17
N ASN A 49 -3.31 7.95 10.24
CA ASN A 49 -3.91 9.20 10.71
C ASN A 49 -3.30 10.38 9.92
N ALA A 50 -3.80 10.60 8.70
CA ALA A 50 -3.22 11.55 7.76
C ALA A 50 -3.22 12.99 8.30
N THR A 51 -2.08 13.66 8.17
CA THR A 51 -1.92 15.11 8.41
C THR A 51 -1.23 15.74 7.21
N GLN A 52 -1.31 17.07 7.05
CA GLN A 52 -0.61 17.74 5.95
C GLN A 52 0.91 17.49 5.98
N LYS A 53 1.50 17.47 7.17
CA LYS A 53 2.93 17.20 7.34
C LYS A 53 3.26 15.75 6.97
N LEU A 54 2.51 14.78 7.51
CA LEU A 54 2.72 13.37 7.19
C LEU A 54 2.57 13.11 5.69
N ASN A 55 1.53 13.66 5.05
CA ASN A 55 1.32 13.50 3.61
C ASN A 55 2.45 14.12 2.79
N SER A 56 2.98 15.27 3.22
CA SER A 56 4.16 15.87 2.58
C SER A 56 5.39 14.98 2.73
N ASP A 57 5.60 14.38 3.89
CA ASP A 57 6.75 13.51 4.14
C ASP A 57 6.66 12.22 3.33
N ILE A 58 5.47 11.61 3.28
CA ILE A 58 5.18 10.45 2.44
C ILE A 58 5.42 10.77 0.96
N ALA A 59 4.97 11.93 0.47
CA ALA A 59 5.19 12.33 -0.91
C ALA A 59 6.68 12.43 -1.26
N TYR A 60 7.49 13.01 -0.36
CA TYR A 60 8.94 13.08 -0.55
C TYR A 60 9.60 11.70 -0.48
N SER A 61 9.24 10.87 0.51
CA SER A 61 9.82 9.52 0.65
C SER A 61 9.48 8.63 -0.54
N PHE A 62 8.22 8.66 -0.99
CA PHE A 62 7.77 7.87 -2.13
C PHE A 62 8.47 8.28 -3.41
N ARG A 63 8.57 9.60 -3.69
CA ARG A 63 9.35 10.10 -4.83
C ARG A 63 10.80 9.63 -4.77
N ARG A 64 11.43 9.72 -3.60
CA ARG A 64 12.80 9.26 -3.40
C ARG A 64 12.93 7.75 -3.63
N SER A 65 11.99 6.96 -3.12
CA SER A 65 11.95 5.50 -3.31
C SER A 65 11.96 5.10 -4.79
N LEU A 66 11.16 5.82 -5.61
CA LEU A 66 11.12 5.62 -7.05
C LEU A 66 12.42 6.06 -7.73
N MET A 67 12.97 7.21 -7.35
CA MET A 67 14.22 7.74 -7.95
C MET A 67 15.46 6.91 -7.61
N GLU A 68 15.48 6.28 -6.43
CA GLU A 68 16.59 5.46 -5.93
C GLU A 68 16.42 3.98 -6.28
N HIS A 69 15.38 3.62 -7.05
CA HIS A 69 15.05 2.22 -7.38
C HIS A 69 14.84 1.31 -6.15
N ARG A 70 14.44 1.87 -5.00
CA ARG A 70 13.96 1.08 -3.85
C ARG A 70 12.57 0.51 -4.11
N THR A 71 11.81 1.11 -5.02
CA THR A 71 10.53 0.60 -5.51
C THR A 71 10.53 0.60 -7.02
N GLU A 72 10.31 -0.57 -7.62
CA GLU A 72 10.16 -0.73 -9.06
C GLU A 72 8.69 -1.00 -9.42
N LEU A 73 8.21 -0.33 -10.46
CA LEU A 73 6.85 -0.51 -10.96
C LEU A 73 6.84 -1.53 -12.09
N LEU A 74 5.70 -2.21 -12.26
CA LEU A 74 5.50 -3.13 -13.38
C LEU A 74 5.64 -2.40 -14.72
N VAL A 75 6.15 -3.11 -15.71
CA VAL A 75 6.21 -2.64 -17.10
C VAL A 75 4.81 -2.35 -17.67
N ASN A 76 4.75 -1.66 -18.80
CA ASN A 76 3.47 -1.45 -19.49
C ASN A 76 2.91 -2.80 -20.01
N LEU A 77 1.59 -2.85 -20.26
CA LEU A 77 0.92 -4.08 -20.66
C LEU A 77 1.50 -4.67 -21.95
N ASN A 78 1.87 -3.87 -22.95
CA ASN A 78 2.41 -4.40 -24.21
C ASN A 78 3.73 -5.15 -23.96
N THR A 79 4.65 -4.56 -23.21
CA THR A 79 5.90 -5.22 -22.80
C THR A 79 5.61 -6.47 -21.95
N ALA A 80 4.65 -6.39 -21.03
CA ALA A 80 4.25 -7.56 -20.24
C ALA A 80 3.70 -8.69 -21.09
N MET A 81 2.86 -8.39 -22.08
CA MET A 81 2.30 -9.39 -23.00
C MET A 81 3.39 -10.08 -23.81
N GLU A 82 4.36 -9.31 -24.30
CA GLU A 82 5.44 -9.80 -25.16
C GLU A 82 6.50 -10.60 -24.38
N GLU A 83 6.88 -10.14 -23.20
CA GLU A 83 8.06 -10.65 -22.48
C GLU A 83 7.75 -11.46 -21.22
N ILE A 84 6.57 -11.29 -20.60
CA ILE A 84 6.24 -11.89 -19.29
C ILE A 84 5.11 -12.90 -19.44
N LEU A 85 3.96 -12.45 -19.97
CA LEU A 85 2.75 -13.27 -20.07
C LEU A 85 2.86 -14.31 -21.20
N SER A 86 3.59 -14.00 -22.27
CA SER A 86 3.91 -14.96 -23.34
C SER A 86 4.71 -16.18 -22.83
N GLU A 87 5.45 -16.04 -21.74
CA GLU A 87 6.20 -17.13 -21.12
C GLU A 87 5.37 -17.90 -20.08
N ASN A 88 4.24 -17.34 -19.64
CA ASN A 88 3.36 -17.94 -18.66
C ASN A 88 2.37 -18.92 -19.32
N ASP A 89 2.54 -20.22 -19.05
CA ASP A 89 1.68 -21.27 -19.59
C ASP A 89 0.23 -21.19 -19.09
N ASP A 90 -0.01 -20.71 -17.86
CA ASP A 90 -1.36 -20.54 -17.32
C ASP A 90 -2.09 -19.43 -18.10
N TYR A 91 -1.41 -18.32 -18.42
CA TYR A 91 -2.01 -17.24 -19.22
C TYR A 91 -2.25 -17.66 -20.67
N LYS A 92 -1.24 -18.26 -21.34
CA LYS A 92 -1.34 -18.65 -22.75
C LYS A 92 -2.44 -19.67 -23.01
N ASN A 93 -2.61 -20.63 -22.10
CA ASN A 93 -3.56 -21.73 -22.26
C ASN A 93 -4.94 -21.39 -21.67
N GLU A 94 -5.09 -20.27 -20.98
CA GLU A 94 -6.38 -19.81 -20.49
C GLU A 94 -7.30 -19.47 -21.66
N THR A 95 -8.56 -19.88 -21.57
CA THR A 95 -9.57 -19.67 -22.61
C THR A 95 -10.69 -18.73 -22.14
N ASP A 96 -10.85 -18.56 -20.83
CA ASP A 96 -11.73 -17.56 -20.25
C ASP A 96 -11.04 -16.19 -20.28
N LEU A 97 -11.58 -15.29 -21.10
CA LEU A 97 -11.10 -13.92 -21.24
C LEU A 97 -11.13 -13.14 -19.93
N ASN A 98 -12.07 -13.45 -19.02
CA ASN A 98 -12.10 -12.79 -17.72
C ASN A 98 -10.89 -13.22 -16.88
N VAL A 99 -10.52 -14.50 -16.95
CA VAL A 99 -9.36 -15.01 -16.20
C VAL A 99 -8.07 -14.51 -16.83
N GLN A 100 -7.95 -14.45 -18.16
CA GLN A 100 -6.82 -13.79 -18.84
C GLN A 100 -6.67 -12.33 -18.39
N PHE A 101 -7.78 -11.60 -18.31
CA PHE A 101 -7.79 -10.21 -17.85
C PHE A 101 -7.26 -10.07 -16.42
N GLU A 102 -7.46 -11.06 -15.53
CA GLU A 102 -6.90 -11.03 -14.18
C GLU A 102 -5.35 -11.06 -14.18
N PHE A 103 -4.71 -11.72 -15.17
CA PHE A 103 -3.25 -11.69 -15.34
C PHE A 103 -2.76 -10.36 -15.91
N GLU A 104 -3.53 -9.72 -16.78
CA GLU A 104 -3.20 -8.43 -17.38
C GLU A 104 -3.44 -7.25 -16.42
N ARG A 105 -4.43 -7.39 -15.54
CA ARG A 105 -4.90 -6.33 -14.65
C ARG A 105 -3.78 -5.65 -13.86
N PRO A 106 -2.81 -6.34 -13.23
CA PRO A 106 -1.71 -5.68 -12.51
C PRO A 106 -0.94 -4.65 -13.35
N PHE A 107 -0.71 -4.95 -14.63
CA PHE A 107 0.01 -4.05 -15.54
C PHE A 107 -0.86 -2.86 -15.97
N LEU A 108 -2.15 -3.09 -16.21
CA LEU A 108 -3.11 -2.01 -16.50
C LEU A 108 -3.28 -1.07 -15.31
N GLU A 109 -3.44 -1.63 -14.12
CA GLU A 109 -3.60 -0.87 -12.87
C GLU A 109 -2.34 -0.05 -12.54
N THR A 110 -1.16 -0.61 -12.82
CA THR A 110 0.13 0.09 -12.67
C THR A 110 0.25 1.25 -13.67
N GLN A 111 -0.10 1.05 -14.93
CA GLN A 111 -0.11 2.12 -15.93
C GLN A 111 -1.09 3.23 -15.55
N ALA A 112 -2.30 2.86 -15.10
CA ALA A 112 -3.28 3.84 -14.62
C ALA A 112 -2.76 4.62 -13.41
N MET A 113 -2.05 3.96 -12.49
CA MET A 113 -1.40 4.62 -11.35
C MET A 113 -0.30 5.60 -11.79
N ILE A 114 0.53 5.21 -12.75
CA ILE A 114 1.57 6.09 -13.32
C ILE A 114 0.96 7.33 -13.98
N SER A 115 -0.06 7.14 -14.82
CA SER A 115 -0.78 8.23 -15.47
C SER A 115 -1.43 9.16 -14.45
N GLU A 116 -2.10 8.59 -13.44
CA GLU A 116 -2.68 9.37 -12.33
C GLU A 116 -1.60 10.22 -11.65
N CYS A 117 -0.45 9.62 -11.29
CA CYS A 117 0.67 10.34 -10.66
C CYS A 117 1.22 11.48 -11.53
N ALA A 118 1.32 11.28 -12.85
CA ALA A 118 1.86 12.26 -13.79
C ALA A 118 0.98 13.51 -13.93
N GLU A 119 -0.34 13.35 -13.73
CA GLU A 119 -1.33 14.43 -13.83
C GLU A 119 -1.52 15.20 -12.51
N LEU A 120 -0.96 14.72 -11.40
CA LEU A 120 -1.10 15.39 -10.11
C LEU A 120 -0.35 16.72 -10.07
N LEU A 121 -0.99 17.70 -9.43
CA LEU A 121 -0.42 19.00 -9.16
C LEU A 121 0.06 19.07 -7.72
N TYR A 122 0.98 20.00 -7.44
CA TYR A 122 1.46 20.24 -6.10
C TYR A 122 1.58 21.73 -5.79
N GLU A 123 1.28 22.07 -4.55
CA GLU A 123 1.53 23.39 -3.96
C GLU A 123 2.56 23.22 -2.85
N LYS A 124 3.53 24.14 -2.76
CA LYS A 124 4.50 24.18 -1.68
C LYS A 124 4.26 25.42 -0.82
N SER A 125 4.01 25.22 0.46
CA SER A 125 3.90 26.31 1.43
C SER A 125 5.23 27.07 1.50
N PRO A 126 5.26 28.40 1.23
CA PRO A 126 6.50 29.18 1.30
C PRO A 126 7.10 29.26 2.70
N GLN A 127 6.26 29.14 3.75
CA GLN A 127 6.66 29.31 5.14
C GLN A 127 7.16 28.01 5.76
N THR A 128 6.44 26.91 5.52
CA THR A 128 6.71 25.61 6.17
C THR A 128 7.41 24.62 5.25
N GLY A 129 7.46 24.90 3.95
CA GLY A 129 7.98 23.98 2.93
C GLY A 129 7.13 22.74 2.68
N ILE A 130 6.00 22.59 3.40
CA ILE A 130 5.06 21.48 3.26
C ILE A 130 4.50 21.46 1.86
N VAL A 131 4.51 20.28 1.24
CA VAL A 131 3.91 20.04 -0.08
C VAL A 131 2.54 19.43 0.09
N LYS A 132 1.57 19.98 -0.64
CA LYS A 132 0.23 19.45 -0.78
C LYS A 132 0.02 19.00 -2.21
N ILE A 133 -0.28 17.72 -2.39
CA ILE A 133 -0.58 17.12 -3.69
C ILE A 133 -2.09 17.05 -3.88
N TYR A 134 -2.55 17.41 -5.08
CA TYR A 134 -3.96 17.49 -5.41
C TYR A 134 -4.21 17.21 -6.90
N GLU A 135 -5.47 16.87 -7.16
CA GLU A 135 -6.01 16.42 -8.42
C GLU A 135 -6.22 17.60 -9.38
N GLN A 136 -6.02 17.37 -10.68
CA GLN A 136 -6.39 18.34 -11.70
C GLN A 136 -7.86 18.14 -12.12
N GLY A 137 -8.66 19.21 -12.06
CA GLY A 137 -10.06 19.17 -12.50
C GLY A 137 -10.91 18.19 -11.71
N SER A 138 -11.48 17.18 -12.37
CA SER A 138 -12.34 16.14 -11.78
C SER A 138 -11.64 14.78 -11.63
N ASN A 139 -10.31 14.73 -11.73
CA ASN A 139 -9.55 13.50 -11.57
C ASN A 139 -9.53 13.04 -10.10
N CYS A 140 -9.18 11.77 -9.87
CA CYS A 140 -8.97 11.20 -8.54
C CYS A 140 -7.46 11.00 -8.28
N LYS A 141 -7.08 10.81 -7.01
CA LYS A 141 -5.70 10.42 -6.61
C LYS A 141 -5.66 9.14 -5.77
N ASP A 142 -6.67 8.29 -5.90
CA ASP A 142 -6.86 7.14 -5.03
C ASP A 142 -5.75 6.09 -5.23
N ARG A 143 -5.26 5.92 -6.47
CA ARG A 143 -4.16 4.98 -6.78
C ARG A 143 -2.83 5.51 -6.25
N TYR A 144 -2.54 6.79 -6.48
CA TYR A 144 -1.38 7.47 -5.92
C TYR A 144 -1.38 7.39 -4.39
N THR A 145 -2.51 7.70 -3.77
CA THR A 145 -2.63 7.69 -2.30
C THR A 145 -2.42 6.28 -1.76
N SER A 146 -3.03 5.26 -2.39
CA SER A 146 -2.85 3.86 -1.99
C SER A 146 -1.40 3.41 -2.12
N CYS A 147 -0.75 3.70 -3.25
CA CYS A 147 0.63 3.28 -3.51
C CYS A 147 1.63 4.00 -2.59
N SER A 148 1.51 5.32 -2.45
CA SER A 148 2.40 6.11 -1.58
C SER A 148 2.23 5.76 -0.11
N TYR A 149 1.01 5.47 0.35
CA TYR A 149 0.77 5.00 1.72
C TYR A 149 1.29 3.56 1.94
N GLY A 150 1.19 2.70 0.93
CA GLY A 150 1.84 1.39 0.94
C GLY A 150 3.36 1.49 1.04
N SER A 151 3.98 2.39 0.27
CA SER A 151 5.41 2.67 0.38
C SER A 151 5.81 3.17 1.76
N TYR A 152 5.00 4.02 2.38
CA TYR A 152 5.23 4.47 3.75
C TYR A 152 5.16 3.31 4.76
N PHE A 153 4.17 2.42 4.61
CA PHE A 153 4.07 1.21 5.43
C PHE A 153 5.34 0.34 5.31
N PHE A 154 5.85 0.13 4.10
CA PHE A 154 7.11 -0.62 3.90
C PHE A 154 8.31 0.06 4.57
N ASP A 155 8.43 1.39 4.46
CA ASP A 155 9.48 2.15 5.16
C ASP A 155 9.38 1.97 6.70
N GLN A 156 8.17 1.93 7.28
CA GLN A 156 8.00 1.66 8.71
C GLN A 156 8.38 0.23 9.09
N LEU A 157 7.97 -0.75 8.27
CA LEU A 157 8.32 -2.15 8.49
C LEU A 157 9.84 -2.38 8.43
N GLU A 158 10.53 -1.71 7.51
CA GLU A 158 11.99 -1.74 7.41
C GLU A 158 12.64 -1.24 8.70
N LEU A 159 12.17 -0.12 9.25
CA LEU A 159 12.67 0.42 10.52
C LEU A 159 12.43 -0.53 11.70
N ASP A 160 11.25 -1.14 11.78
CA ASP A 160 10.92 -2.10 12.85
C ASP A 160 11.80 -3.35 12.80
N LEU A 161 12.08 -3.86 11.60
CA LEU A 161 12.99 -5.01 11.39
C LEU A 161 14.43 -4.66 11.77
N LEU A 162 14.93 -3.50 11.36
CA LEU A 162 16.29 -3.05 11.69
C LEU A 162 16.48 -2.81 13.19
N ALA A 163 15.45 -2.32 13.88
CA ALA A 163 15.49 -2.16 15.34
C ALA A 163 15.63 -3.50 16.06
N THR A 164 14.93 -4.54 15.57
CA THR A 164 14.94 -5.89 16.13
C THR A 164 16.30 -6.58 15.95
N ASP A 165 16.99 -6.33 14.83
CA ASP A 165 18.31 -6.92 14.56
C ASP A 165 19.45 -6.32 15.39
N SER A 166 19.26 -5.16 16.03
CA SER A 166 20.33 -4.47 16.77
C SER A 166 20.68 -5.08 18.14
N ASP A 167 19.97 -6.13 18.58
CA ASP A 167 20.25 -6.92 19.79
C ASP A 167 21.43 -7.93 19.60
N TYR A 168 22.43 -7.59 18.77
CA TYR A 168 23.66 -8.39 18.66
C TYR A 168 24.47 -8.33 19.97
N GLU A 169 24.54 -9.48 20.62
CA GLU A 169 25.35 -9.80 21.80
C GLU A 169 26.82 -9.38 21.59
N PHE A 170 27.29 -8.37 22.32
CA PHE A 170 28.71 -8.03 22.38
C PHE A 170 29.49 -9.18 23.04
N MET A 171 29.97 -10.15 22.28
CA MET A 171 31.04 -11.04 22.75
C MET A 171 32.36 -10.27 22.71
N CYS A 172 32.85 -9.90 23.88
CA CYS A 172 34.20 -9.38 24.05
C CYS A 172 35.18 -10.50 23.67
N LEU A 173 36.00 -10.29 22.64
CA LEU A 173 37.13 -11.18 22.36
C LEU A 173 38.14 -11.03 23.51
N ILE A 174 38.17 -12.00 24.41
CA ILE A 174 39.26 -12.14 25.38
C ILE A 174 40.46 -12.70 24.60
N ASN A 175 41.50 -11.87 24.46
CA ASN A 175 42.85 -12.30 24.09
C ASN A 175 43.53 -12.95 25.30
#